data_AF-A0A917D167-F1
#
_entry.id   AF-A0A917D167-F1
#
_cell.length_a   1.000
_cell.length_b   1.000
_cell.length_c   1.000
_cell.angle_alpha   90.00
_cell.angle_beta   90.00
_cell.angle_gamma   90.00
#
_symmetry.space_group_name_H-M   'P 1'
#
loop_
_entity.id
_entity.type
_entity.pdbx_description
1 polymer ?
#
loop_
_entity_poly.entity_id
_entity_poly.type
_entity_poly.pdbx_seq_one_letter_code
_entity_poly.pdbx_strand_id
1 'polypeptide(L)'
;MTPDEQIDGLLRQKRFADAYIRMEGKVLEGGKLDEAALRRLPRESLHASPILMQALGGICCRKGELHEARQWLELAVKGFGSMPYPAGLLSAMCAFTHVLLRLGETAEAETLLKFLKQEYERMKPEEHSGGLLSVLAAGSRLIGSMRFAKQWYIDAVEFYDRRQRISEAADVLAELLLHCGDELDPGEWADMAWRLQRWGGESGGSAFNKAWMLALKDARQQQWELAYSRLQPLIDSGEEGESYLRRVYAQLILFRAAAEIAPHEADSSMETLHVLRRRYSADLQLQHSVLLLISEGCRRLGRTGEAEAALTEAGFIGKYLRLPAAPAVASPAPAELTAQVPQERPARQSGWRVSFFGGLSFERGADEVRHIRWKRKKAQELCVYLLLQPKYSSPKEQLTELLQLGEDPVKANKLLYVIIHQLKQTLYDELSVHDGISMREGSVVLREDAIEYVDVERYLALLRVADQLWLKDRSLSYELYQEAYVIYQELLPELPYFSWLDSMREYVLEKQTAVIRKLCLMAEEQRDHALEETYCQEWLRLRPDQEEAYQQLIQLLIRMKRHVEAANVYEKFAVRCRNELGTEPSEEIRRLLRGSGVEHLS
;
A
#
# COMPACT_ATOMS: atom_id res chain seq x y z
N MET A 1 -26.29 38.73 -15.41
CA MET A 1 -26.46 38.20 -14.03
C MET A 1 -25.89 39.20 -13.06
N THR A 2 -26.66 39.60 -12.05
CA THR A 2 -26.15 40.43 -10.96
C THR A 2 -25.19 39.61 -10.07
N PRO A 3 -24.25 40.24 -9.34
CA PRO A 3 -23.34 39.53 -8.42
C PRO A 3 -24.05 38.70 -7.34
N ASP A 4 -25.28 39.09 -6.98
CA ASP A 4 -26.12 38.39 -6.01
C ASP A 4 -26.79 37.12 -6.57
N GLU A 5 -26.94 37.03 -7.90
CA GLU A 5 -27.47 35.84 -8.57
C GLU A 5 -26.38 34.83 -8.94
N GLN A 6 -25.11 35.19 -8.85
CA GLN A 6 -24.01 34.24 -9.01
C GLN A 6 -24.01 33.23 -7.85
N ILE A 7 -23.44 32.04 -8.09
CA ILE A 7 -23.39 30.94 -7.10
C ILE A 7 -22.89 31.44 -5.73
N ASP A 8 -21.83 32.25 -5.70
CA ASP A 8 -21.29 32.82 -4.44
C ASP A 8 -22.21 33.84 -3.76
N GLY A 9 -22.97 34.61 -4.54
CA GLY A 9 -24.02 35.50 -4.02
C GLY A 9 -25.13 34.69 -3.35
N LEU A 10 -25.65 33.68 -4.05
CA LEU A 10 -26.71 32.80 -3.55
C LEU A 10 -26.29 32.04 -2.27
N LEU A 11 -25.07 31.51 -2.25
CA LEU A 11 -24.53 30.84 -1.06
C LEU A 11 -24.33 31.80 0.12
N ARG A 12 -23.92 33.06 -0.12
CA ARG A 12 -23.78 34.08 0.94
C ARG A 12 -25.14 34.45 1.54
N GLN A 13 -26.18 34.50 0.71
CA GLN A 13 -27.56 34.78 1.12
C GLN A 13 -28.28 33.54 1.70
N LYS A 14 -27.60 32.40 1.84
CA LYS A 14 -28.17 31.10 2.28
C LYS A 14 -29.33 30.60 1.40
N ARG A 15 -29.39 31.03 0.14
CA ARG A 15 -30.36 30.56 -0.86
C ARG A 15 -29.89 29.25 -1.49
N PHE A 16 -29.81 28.20 -0.67
CA PHE A 16 -29.17 26.94 -1.04
C PHE A 16 -29.89 26.19 -2.18
N ALA A 17 -31.22 26.26 -2.26
CA ALA A 17 -31.99 25.64 -3.34
C ALA A 17 -31.67 26.27 -4.71
N ASP A 18 -31.58 27.60 -4.77
CA ASP A 18 -31.22 28.31 -6.01
C ASP A 18 -29.76 28.05 -6.40
N ALA A 19 -28.86 28.03 -5.40
CA ALA A 19 -27.44 27.71 -5.62
C ALA A 19 -27.28 26.28 -6.15
N TYR A 20 -28.00 25.32 -5.56
CA TYR A 20 -28.05 23.92 -5.97
C TYR A 20 -28.44 23.77 -7.45
N ILE A 21 -29.58 24.34 -7.87
CA ILE A 21 -30.07 24.24 -9.25
C ILE A 21 -29.04 24.83 -10.23
N ARG A 22 -28.45 25.96 -9.86
CA ARG A 22 -27.47 26.66 -10.69
C ARG A 22 -26.14 25.91 -10.81
N MET A 23 -25.72 25.22 -9.74
CA MET A 23 -24.57 24.34 -9.78
C MET A 23 -24.82 23.12 -10.66
N GLU A 24 -25.98 22.47 -10.55
CA GLU A 24 -26.34 21.32 -11.40
C GLU A 24 -26.37 21.72 -12.87
N GLY A 25 -27.04 22.82 -13.21
CA GLY A 25 -27.08 23.34 -14.58
C GLY A 25 -25.69 23.61 -15.13
N LYS A 26 -24.82 24.24 -14.33
CA LYS A 26 -23.44 24.51 -14.73
C LYS A 26 -22.65 23.24 -15.02
N VAL A 27 -22.82 22.17 -14.24
CA VAL A 27 -22.14 20.88 -14.48
C VAL A 27 -22.69 20.20 -15.73
N LEU A 28 -24.01 20.22 -15.95
CA LEU A 28 -24.64 19.64 -17.13
C LEU A 28 -24.23 20.36 -18.43
N GLU A 29 -23.97 21.67 -18.36
CA GLU A 29 -23.39 22.46 -19.45
C GLU A 29 -21.88 22.20 -19.65
N GLY A 30 -21.26 21.33 -18.86
CA GLY A 30 -19.83 21.00 -18.94
C GLY A 30 -18.92 22.01 -18.23
N GLY A 31 -19.49 22.93 -17.44
CA GLY A 31 -18.76 23.91 -16.66
C GLY A 31 -18.11 23.32 -15.40
N LYS A 32 -16.99 23.90 -14.98
CA LYS A 32 -16.30 23.52 -13.73
C LYS A 32 -16.93 24.20 -12.52
N LEU A 33 -17.09 23.45 -11.43
CA LEU A 33 -17.45 23.98 -10.12
C LEU A 33 -16.22 24.21 -9.25
N ASP A 34 -16.30 25.22 -8.39
CA ASP A 34 -15.35 25.42 -7.32
C ASP A 34 -15.72 24.53 -6.12
N GLU A 35 -14.71 23.92 -5.51
CA GLU A 35 -14.91 23.02 -4.38
C GLU A 35 -15.41 23.75 -3.14
N ALA A 36 -14.87 24.94 -2.87
CA ALA A 36 -15.27 25.71 -1.70
C ALA A 36 -16.75 26.11 -1.81
N ALA A 37 -17.22 26.44 -3.02
CA ALA A 37 -18.63 26.64 -3.30
C ALA A 37 -19.48 25.38 -3.04
N LEU A 38 -19.05 24.20 -3.53
CA LEU A 38 -19.76 22.92 -3.30
C LEU A 38 -19.86 22.55 -1.82
N ARG A 39 -18.76 22.67 -1.07
CA ARG A 39 -18.71 22.32 0.36
C ARG A 39 -19.51 23.29 1.25
N ARG A 40 -19.93 24.45 0.72
CA ARG A 40 -20.83 25.40 1.43
C ARG A 40 -22.30 25.01 1.33
N LEU A 41 -22.68 24.08 0.45
CA LEU A 41 -24.04 23.54 0.42
C LEU A 41 -24.31 22.68 1.67
N PRO A 42 -25.55 22.65 2.19
CA PRO A 42 -25.96 21.69 3.19
C PRO A 42 -25.71 20.26 2.70
N ARG A 43 -25.27 19.38 3.59
CA ARG A 43 -24.98 17.97 3.25
C ARG A 43 -26.18 17.29 2.60
N GLU A 44 -27.40 17.55 3.09
CA GLU A 44 -28.64 17.01 2.55
C GLU A 44 -28.84 17.38 1.07
N SER A 45 -28.58 18.63 0.70
CA SER A 45 -28.69 19.09 -0.69
C SER A 45 -27.63 18.45 -1.58
N LEU A 46 -26.39 18.34 -1.09
CA LEU A 46 -25.33 17.66 -1.83
C LEU A 46 -25.63 16.16 -2.01
N HIS A 47 -26.20 15.52 -0.99
CA HIS A 47 -26.61 14.11 -1.03
C HIS A 47 -27.87 13.85 -1.85
N ALA A 48 -28.63 14.89 -2.23
CA ALA A 48 -29.79 14.77 -3.10
C ALA A 48 -29.43 14.79 -4.59
N SER A 49 -28.23 15.26 -4.97
CA SER A 49 -27.80 15.36 -6.37
C SER A 49 -26.66 14.39 -6.71
N PRO A 50 -26.93 13.34 -7.49
CA PRO A 50 -25.88 12.50 -8.05
C PRO A 50 -24.90 13.28 -8.95
N ILE A 51 -25.37 14.34 -9.60
CA ILE A 51 -24.54 15.21 -10.47
C ILE A 51 -23.51 15.97 -9.64
N LEU A 52 -23.93 16.59 -8.53
CA LEU A 52 -23.02 17.34 -7.66
C LEU A 52 -22.08 16.40 -6.88
N MET A 53 -22.55 15.23 -6.45
CA MET A 53 -21.68 14.19 -5.89
C MET A 53 -20.59 13.78 -6.88
N GLN A 54 -20.97 13.51 -8.13
CA GLN A 54 -20.00 13.14 -9.17
C GLN A 54 -18.99 14.26 -9.42
N ALA A 55 -19.45 15.52 -9.47
CA ALA A 55 -18.59 16.69 -9.64
C ALA A 55 -17.59 16.83 -8.49
N LEU A 56 -18.04 16.69 -7.24
CA LEU A 56 -17.18 16.74 -6.06
C LEU A 56 -16.17 15.58 -6.03
N GLY A 57 -16.62 14.36 -6.32
CA GLY A 57 -15.75 13.19 -6.43
C GLY A 57 -14.67 13.36 -7.51
N GLY A 58 -15.02 13.96 -8.66
CA GLY A 58 -14.07 14.31 -9.71
C GLY A 58 -13.05 15.38 -9.28
N ILE A 59 -13.46 16.36 -8.48
CA ILE A 59 -12.54 17.36 -7.91
C ILE A 59 -11.57 16.72 -6.92
N CYS A 60 -12.07 15.92 -5.96
CA CYS A 60 -11.23 15.17 -5.02
C CYS A 60 -10.24 14.25 -5.76
N CYS A 61 -10.68 13.57 -6.82
CA CYS A 61 -9.82 12.75 -7.67
C CYS A 61 -8.68 13.59 -8.30
N ARG A 62 -8.98 14.78 -8.84
CA ARG A 62 -7.94 15.68 -9.40
C ARG A 62 -6.98 16.26 -8.35
N LYS A 63 -7.37 16.28 -7.08
CA LYS A 63 -6.50 16.67 -5.96
C LYS A 63 -5.68 15.51 -5.37
N GLY A 64 -6.02 14.27 -5.69
CA GLY A 64 -5.40 13.07 -5.14
C GLY A 64 -6.01 12.58 -3.82
N GLU A 65 -7.17 13.10 -3.46
CA GLU A 65 -7.95 12.68 -2.28
C GLU A 65 -8.80 11.45 -2.64
N LEU A 66 -8.15 10.35 -3.03
CA LEU A 66 -8.81 9.20 -3.67
C LEU A 66 -9.86 8.51 -2.80
N HIS A 67 -9.66 8.43 -1.48
CA HIS A 67 -10.65 7.84 -0.58
C HIS A 67 -11.93 8.68 -0.48
N GLU A 68 -11.82 10.02 -0.45
CA GLU A 68 -12.99 10.90 -0.48
C GLU A 68 -13.66 10.85 -1.86
N ALA A 69 -12.86 10.84 -2.94
CA ALA A 69 -13.37 10.67 -4.29
C ALA A 69 -14.16 9.36 -4.45
N ARG A 70 -13.66 8.24 -3.91
CA ARG A 70 -14.35 6.94 -3.91
C ARG A 70 -15.74 7.05 -3.29
N GLN A 71 -15.84 7.61 -2.09
CA GLN A 71 -17.11 7.71 -1.36
C GLN A 71 -18.16 8.53 -2.13
N TRP A 72 -17.76 9.69 -2.66
CA TRP A 72 -18.67 10.53 -3.43
C TRP A 72 -19.12 9.89 -4.73
N LEU A 73 -18.20 9.22 -5.45
CA LEU A 73 -18.51 8.57 -6.71
C LEU A 73 -19.37 7.31 -6.52
N GLU A 74 -19.16 6.54 -5.45
CA GLU A 74 -20.01 5.41 -5.10
C GLU A 74 -21.46 5.88 -4.84
N LEU A 75 -21.63 6.96 -4.08
CA LEU A 75 -22.93 7.57 -3.84
C LEU A 75 -23.57 8.10 -5.12
N ALA A 76 -22.77 8.71 -6.01
CA ALA A 76 -23.24 9.18 -7.31
C ALA A 76 -23.76 8.01 -8.17
N VAL A 77 -23.03 6.90 -8.25
CA VAL A 77 -23.45 5.69 -8.99
C VAL A 77 -24.77 5.14 -8.43
N LYS A 78 -24.88 5.01 -7.09
CA LYS A 78 -26.13 4.57 -6.44
C LYS A 78 -27.30 5.52 -6.72
N GLY A 79 -27.04 6.83 -6.66
CA GLY A 79 -28.02 7.87 -6.92
C GLY A 79 -28.53 7.85 -8.36
N PHE A 80 -27.62 7.78 -9.35
CA PHE A 80 -28.00 7.66 -10.76
C PHE A 80 -28.70 6.35 -11.08
N GLY A 81 -28.38 5.24 -10.38
CA GLY A 81 -29.09 3.97 -10.53
C GLY A 81 -30.58 4.04 -10.19
N SER A 82 -31.00 5.05 -9.42
CA SER A 82 -32.40 5.31 -9.07
C SER A 82 -33.08 6.32 -10.00
N MET A 83 -32.38 6.84 -11.02
CA MET A 83 -32.86 7.87 -11.95
C MET A 83 -32.91 7.34 -13.39
N PRO A 84 -33.87 7.78 -14.21
CA PRO A 84 -33.92 7.44 -15.64
C PRO A 84 -32.93 8.27 -16.47
N TYR A 85 -31.65 8.26 -16.09
CA TYR A 85 -30.59 9.03 -16.75
C TYR A 85 -29.34 8.18 -17.04
N PRO A 86 -29.39 7.33 -18.09
CA PRO A 86 -28.35 6.32 -18.35
C PRO A 86 -26.99 6.94 -18.68
N ALA A 87 -26.96 8.10 -19.35
CA ALA A 87 -25.71 8.79 -19.66
C ALA A 87 -24.97 9.27 -18.40
N GLY A 88 -25.71 9.77 -17.39
CA GLY A 88 -25.12 10.16 -16.11
C GLY A 88 -24.63 8.97 -15.31
N LEU A 89 -25.40 7.87 -15.28
CA LEU A 89 -24.97 6.63 -14.65
C LEU A 89 -23.66 6.12 -15.26
N LEU A 90 -23.60 6.02 -16.58
CA LEU A 90 -22.39 5.54 -17.28
C LEU A 90 -21.19 6.45 -17.01
N SER A 91 -21.39 7.77 -17.03
CA SER A 91 -20.37 8.77 -16.69
C SER A 91 -19.85 8.61 -15.25
N ALA A 92 -20.75 8.42 -14.29
CA ALA A 92 -20.41 8.21 -12.88
C ALA A 92 -19.66 6.89 -12.69
N MET A 93 -20.09 5.81 -13.35
CA MET A 93 -19.40 4.52 -13.33
C MET A 93 -17.98 4.64 -13.89
N CYS A 94 -17.78 5.38 -14.99
CA CYS A 94 -16.44 5.60 -15.54
C CYS A 94 -15.54 6.33 -14.54
N ALA A 95 -16.02 7.43 -13.95
CA ALA A 95 -15.27 8.20 -12.96
C ALA A 95 -14.95 7.36 -11.70
N PHE A 96 -15.93 6.60 -11.21
CA PHE A 96 -15.76 5.69 -10.08
C PHE A 96 -14.70 4.63 -10.38
N THR A 97 -14.80 3.97 -11.53
CA THR A 97 -13.87 2.93 -11.97
C THR A 97 -12.43 3.44 -12.08
N HIS A 98 -12.23 4.68 -12.56
CA HIS A 98 -10.89 5.31 -12.56
C HIS A 98 -10.30 5.41 -11.15
N VAL A 99 -11.11 5.79 -10.15
CA VAL A 99 -10.67 5.85 -8.76
C VAL A 99 -10.36 4.45 -8.21
N LEU A 100 -11.20 3.45 -8.51
CA LEU A 100 -10.96 2.05 -8.10
C LEU A 100 -9.63 1.53 -8.63
N LEU A 101 -9.34 1.78 -9.90
CA LEU A 101 -8.09 1.36 -10.54
C LEU A 101 -6.85 1.93 -9.84
N ARG A 102 -6.94 3.15 -9.31
CA ARG A 102 -5.84 3.84 -8.61
C ARG A 102 -5.72 3.44 -7.15
N LEU A 103 -6.83 3.21 -6.47
CA LEU A 103 -6.86 2.62 -5.13
C LEU A 103 -6.42 1.15 -5.13
N GLY A 104 -6.41 0.50 -6.29
CA GLY A 104 -6.08 -0.92 -6.46
C GLY A 104 -7.19 -1.87 -6.06
N GLU A 105 -8.44 -1.41 -6.08
CA GLU A 105 -9.62 -2.22 -5.82
C GLU A 105 -10.01 -2.99 -7.09
N THR A 106 -9.12 -3.91 -7.47
CA THR A 106 -9.10 -4.54 -8.80
C THR A 106 -10.33 -5.40 -9.08
N ALA A 107 -10.90 -6.09 -8.08
CA ALA A 107 -12.07 -6.95 -8.27
C ALA A 107 -13.34 -6.14 -8.62
N GLU A 108 -13.58 -5.04 -7.90
CA GLU A 108 -14.70 -4.14 -8.16
C GLU A 108 -14.49 -3.40 -9.50
N ALA A 109 -13.27 -2.91 -9.74
CA ALA A 109 -12.90 -2.28 -11.01
C ALA A 109 -13.10 -3.22 -12.20
N GLU A 110 -12.66 -4.47 -12.11
CA GLU A 110 -12.80 -5.47 -13.17
C GLU A 110 -14.28 -5.75 -13.50
N THR A 111 -15.13 -5.81 -12.48
CA THR A 111 -16.57 -6.01 -12.65
C THR A 111 -17.21 -4.86 -13.41
N LEU A 112 -16.92 -3.62 -13.00
CA LEU A 112 -17.41 -2.43 -13.68
C LEU A 112 -16.83 -2.30 -15.09
N LEU A 113 -15.55 -2.60 -15.29
CA LEU A 113 -14.92 -2.57 -16.61
C LEU A 113 -15.54 -3.58 -17.57
N LYS A 114 -15.89 -4.79 -17.10
CA LYS A 114 -16.60 -5.77 -17.93
C LYS A 114 -17.97 -5.25 -18.37
N PHE A 115 -18.71 -4.62 -17.46
CA PHE A 115 -19.98 -3.97 -17.79
C PHE A 115 -19.79 -2.82 -18.79
N LEU A 116 -18.86 -1.90 -18.52
CA LEU A 116 -18.56 -0.77 -19.39
C LEU A 116 -18.10 -1.21 -20.79
N LYS A 117 -17.35 -2.31 -20.87
CA LYS A 117 -16.94 -2.91 -22.15
C LYS A 117 -18.13 -3.46 -22.94
N GLN A 118 -19.08 -4.13 -22.28
CA GLN A 118 -20.31 -4.59 -22.93
C GLN A 118 -21.13 -3.42 -23.46
N GLU A 119 -21.26 -2.34 -22.68
CA GLU A 119 -21.95 -1.13 -23.14
C GLU A 119 -21.21 -0.50 -24.33
N TYR A 120 -19.88 -0.38 -24.27
CA TYR A 120 -19.05 0.08 -25.39
C TYR A 120 -19.30 -0.72 -26.68
N GLU A 121 -19.39 -2.05 -26.60
CA GLU A 121 -19.63 -2.94 -27.74
C GLU A 121 -21.05 -2.83 -28.30
N ARG A 122 -22.03 -2.41 -27.48
CA ARG A 122 -23.43 -2.17 -27.89
C ARG A 122 -23.64 -0.81 -28.52
N MET A 123 -22.94 0.21 -28.03
CA MET A 123 -23.05 1.59 -28.48
C MET A 123 -22.40 1.80 -29.85
N LYS A 124 -22.96 2.73 -30.62
CA LYS A 124 -22.33 3.15 -31.87
C LYS A 124 -21.07 3.99 -31.58
N PRO A 125 -20.09 4.04 -32.50
CA PRO A 125 -18.87 4.84 -32.31
C PRO A 125 -19.11 6.30 -31.94
N GLU A 126 -20.19 6.92 -32.43
CA GLU A 126 -20.51 8.33 -32.15
C GLU A 126 -21.06 8.56 -30.74
N GLU A 127 -21.52 7.50 -30.07
CA GLU A 127 -22.11 7.52 -28.72
C GLU A 127 -21.06 7.31 -27.63
N HIS A 128 -19.84 6.87 -27.99
CA HIS A 128 -18.76 6.65 -27.04
C HIS A 128 -18.32 7.97 -26.40
N SER A 129 -18.30 7.99 -25.07
CA SER A 129 -17.80 9.14 -24.31
C SER A 129 -16.29 9.03 -24.09
N GLY A 130 -15.60 10.18 -24.01
CA GLY A 130 -14.16 10.20 -23.68
C GLY A 130 -13.83 9.53 -22.34
N GLY A 131 -14.72 9.61 -21.35
CA GLY A 131 -14.52 8.98 -20.04
C GLY A 131 -14.60 7.46 -20.11
N LEU A 132 -15.50 6.93 -20.95
CA LEU A 132 -15.61 5.50 -21.21
C LEU A 132 -14.37 4.95 -21.91
N LEU A 133 -13.91 5.64 -22.95
CA LEU A 133 -12.71 5.25 -23.69
C LEU A 133 -11.47 5.29 -22.79
N SER A 134 -11.31 6.36 -22.02
CA SER A 134 -10.22 6.54 -21.05
C SER A 134 -10.18 5.42 -20.01
N VAL A 135 -11.31 5.08 -19.39
CA VAL A 135 -11.33 4.06 -18.33
C VAL A 135 -11.13 2.64 -18.88
N LEU A 136 -11.64 2.35 -20.08
CA LEU A 136 -11.40 1.08 -20.76
C LEU A 136 -9.92 0.92 -21.14
N ALA A 137 -9.26 2.01 -21.55
CA ALA A 137 -7.82 2.04 -21.78
C ALA A 137 -7.04 1.78 -20.49
N ALA A 138 -7.33 2.56 -19.43
CA ALA A 138 -6.67 2.44 -18.13
C ALA A 138 -6.87 1.06 -17.48
N GLY A 139 -8.05 0.46 -17.67
CA GLY A 139 -8.43 -0.84 -17.12
C GLY A 139 -8.20 -2.04 -18.04
N SER A 140 -7.67 -1.82 -19.25
CA SER A 140 -7.59 -2.81 -20.33
C SER A 140 -6.93 -4.14 -19.92
N ARG A 141 -5.95 -4.07 -19.01
CA ARG A 141 -5.24 -5.24 -18.45
C ARG A 141 -6.14 -6.18 -17.65
N LEU A 142 -7.16 -5.65 -16.96
CA LEU A 142 -8.08 -6.46 -16.14
C LEU A 142 -9.12 -7.19 -16.98
N ILE A 143 -9.34 -6.74 -18.22
CA ILE A 143 -10.37 -7.27 -19.14
C ILE A 143 -9.78 -7.90 -20.40
N GLY A 144 -8.47 -8.15 -20.44
CA GLY A 144 -7.79 -8.82 -21.55
C GLY A 144 -7.78 -8.02 -22.86
N SER A 145 -7.86 -6.69 -22.80
CA SER A 145 -7.98 -5.80 -23.96
C SER A 145 -6.77 -4.89 -24.18
N MET A 146 -5.58 -5.23 -23.65
CA MET A 146 -4.40 -4.34 -23.66
C MET A 146 -4.04 -3.81 -25.07
N ARG A 147 -4.21 -4.63 -26.12
CA ARG A 147 -3.96 -4.22 -27.52
C ARG A 147 -4.77 -3.03 -28.01
N PHE A 148 -5.88 -2.69 -27.33
CA PHE A 148 -6.74 -1.57 -27.69
C PHE A 148 -6.48 -0.33 -26.83
N ALA A 149 -5.64 -0.43 -25.79
CA ALA A 149 -5.44 0.64 -24.82
C ALA A 149 -4.95 1.93 -25.48
N LYS A 150 -3.92 1.85 -26.33
CA LYS A 150 -3.38 3.00 -27.07
C LYS A 150 -4.46 3.71 -27.89
N GLN A 151 -5.23 2.95 -28.68
CA GLN A 151 -6.26 3.52 -29.55
C GLN A 151 -7.38 4.18 -28.73
N TRP A 152 -7.87 3.52 -27.68
CA TRP A 152 -8.90 4.10 -26.81
C TRP A 152 -8.44 5.39 -26.15
N TYR A 153 -7.19 5.48 -25.72
CA TYR A 153 -6.63 6.72 -25.21
C TYR A 153 -6.58 7.82 -26.28
N ILE A 154 -6.11 7.51 -27.50
CA ILE A 154 -6.09 8.48 -28.62
C ILE A 154 -7.51 8.99 -28.89
N ASP A 155 -8.48 8.08 -29.05
CA ASP A 155 -9.88 8.42 -29.33
C ASP A 155 -10.49 9.26 -28.20
N ALA A 156 -10.14 8.98 -26.93
CA ALA A 156 -10.56 9.77 -25.78
C ALA A 156 -9.99 11.19 -25.81
N VAL A 157 -8.69 11.35 -26.15
CA VAL A 157 -8.07 12.68 -26.35
C VAL A 157 -8.80 13.44 -27.45
N GLU A 158 -9.06 12.80 -28.60
CA GLU A 158 -9.78 13.44 -29.71
C GLU A 158 -11.20 13.86 -29.32
N PHE A 159 -11.90 13.02 -28.56
CA PHE A 159 -13.26 13.30 -28.10
C PHE A 159 -13.34 14.59 -27.28
N TYR A 160 -12.42 14.76 -26.33
CA TYR A 160 -12.37 15.94 -25.48
C TYR A 160 -11.88 17.18 -26.22
N ASP A 161 -10.89 17.00 -27.10
CA ASP A 161 -10.33 18.06 -27.94
C ASP A 161 -11.39 18.66 -28.88
N ARG A 162 -12.17 17.83 -29.58
CA ARG A 162 -13.28 18.29 -30.45
C ARG A 162 -14.36 19.06 -29.69
N ARG A 163 -14.51 18.82 -28.39
CA ARG A 163 -15.48 19.48 -27.50
C ARG A 163 -14.89 20.64 -26.71
N GLN A 164 -13.66 21.08 -27.03
CA GLN A 164 -12.98 22.18 -26.34
C GLN A 164 -12.80 21.94 -24.83
N ARG A 165 -12.76 20.66 -24.41
CA ARG A 165 -12.50 20.24 -23.02
C ARG A 165 -11.02 19.96 -22.84
N ILE A 166 -10.22 21.01 -22.99
CA ILE A 166 -8.75 20.96 -23.04
C ILE A 166 -8.15 20.31 -21.79
N SER A 167 -8.70 20.60 -20.62
CA SER A 167 -8.19 20.09 -19.34
C SER A 167 -8.30 18.56 -19.25
N GLU A 168 -9.44 18.01 -19.67
CA GLU A 168 -9.70 16.58 -19.70
C GLU A 168 -8.88 15.91 -20.81
N ALA A 169 -8.76 16.55 -21.98
CA ALA A 169 -7.90 16.06 -23.05
C ALA A 169 -6.44 15.95 -22.58
N ALA A 170 -5.94 16.92 -21.82
CA ALA A 170 -4.60 16.91 -21.25
C ALA A 170 -4.41 15.85 -20.15
N ASP A 171 -5.43 15.62 -19.30
CA ASP A 171 -5.40 14.55 -18.30
C ASP A 171 -5.35 13.16 -18.96
N VAL A 172 -6.15 12.92 -20.00
CA VAL A 172 -6.15 11.64 -20.74
C VAL A 172 -4.87 11.45 -21.54
N LEU A 173 -4.38 12.50 -22.20
CA LEU A 173 -3.09 12.47 -22.87
C LEU A 173 -1.97 12.13 -21.89
N ALA A 174 -2.09 12.57 -20.64
CA ALA A 174 -1.11 12.25 -19.64
C ALA A 174 -1.07 10.74 -19.33
N GLU A 175 -2.24 10.13 -19.18
CA GLU A 175 -2.37 8.69 -19.01
C GLU A 175 -1.89 7.91 -20.25
N LEU A 176 -2.19 8.39 -21.45
CA LEU A 176 -1.70 7.80 -22.71
C LEU A 176 -0.17 7.73 -22.72
N LEU A 177 0.49 8.86 -22.46
CA LEU A 177 1.95 8.95 -22.50
C LEU A 177 2.61 8.10 -21.41
N LEU A 178 1.95 7.99 -20.26
CA LEU A 178 2.40 7.17 -19.15
C LEU A 178 2.31 5.67 -19.46
N HIS A 179 1.19 5.21 -20.00
CA HIS A 179 0.89 3.79 -20.12
C HIS A 179 1.20 3.19 -21.49
N CYS A 180 1.11 3.98 -22.55
CA CYS A 180 1.24 3.53 -23.94
C CYS A 180 2.24 4.36 -24.72
N GLY A 181 3.01 5.24 -24.07
CA GLY A 181 3.90 6.15 -24.78
C GLY A 181 4.90 5.41 -25.67
N ASP A 182 5.43 4.26 -25.24
CA ASP A 182 6.46 3.49 -25.98
C ASP A 182 5.92 2.91 -27.30
N GLU A 183 4.60 2.84 -27.43
CA GLU A 183 3.90 2.33 -28.62
C GLU A 183 3.53 3.45 -29.61
N LEU A 184 3.81 4.72 -29.28
CA LEU A 184 3.50 5.87 -30.12
C LEU A 184 4.54 6.07 -31.22
N ASP A 185 4.09 6.16 -32.47
CA ASP A 185 4.95 6.43 -33.62
C ASP A 185 5.31 7.94 -33.75
N PRO A 186 6.33 8.31 -34.54
CA PRO A 186 6.73 9.71 -34.69
C PRO A 186 5.63 10.65 -35.20
N GLY A 187 4.68 10.15 -35.99
CA GLY A 187 3.54 10.90 -36.51
C GLY A 187 2.50 11.16 -35.43
N GLU A 188 2.15 10.13 -34.64
CA GLU A 188 1.27 10.24 -33.48
C GLU A 188 1.85 11.24 -32.46
N TRP A 189 3.17 11.20 -32.22
CA TRP A 189 3.87 12.18 -31.38
C TRP A 189 3.77 13.61 -31.93
N ALA A 190 3.94 13.78 -33.24
CA ALA A 190 3.84 15.09 -33.88
C ALA A 190 2.42 15.66 -33.78
N ASP A 191 1.40 14.83 -33.96
CA ASP A 191 -0.01 15.21 -33.80
C ASP A 191 -0.30 15.68 -32.37
N MET A 192 0.11 14.90 -31.36
CA MET A 192 -0.08 15.28 -29.96
C MET A 192 0.66 16.58 -29.62
N ALA A 193 1.89 16.75 -30.09
CA ALA A 193 2.67 17.98 -29.89
C ALA A 193 2.00 19.19 -30.55
N TRP A 194 1.42 19.02 -31.73
CA TRP A 194 0.65 20.07 -32.40
C TRP A 194 -0.61 20.44 -31.61
N ARG A 195 -1.38 19.46 -31.11
CA ARG A 195 -2.58 19.71 -30.30
C ARG A 195 -2.26 20.51 -29.04
N LEU A 196 -1.18 20.17 -28.34
CA LEU A 196 -0.75 20.93 -27.18
C LEU A 196 -0.37 22.38 -27.50
N GLN A 197 0.32 22.61 -28.62
CA GLN A 197 0.62 23.98 -29.04
C GLN A 197 -0.65 24.78 -29.30
N ARG A 198 -1.67 24.16 -29.89
CA ARG A 198 -2.98 24.78 -30.11
C ARG A 198 -3.70 25.07 -28.79
N TRP A 199 -3.80 24.09 -27.89
CA TRP A 199 -4.39 24.26 -26.55
C TRP A 199 -3.73 25.39 -25.78
N GLY A 200 -2.43 25.58 -26.04
CA GLY A 200 -1.63 26.61 -25.44
C GLY A 200 -2.05 28.06 -25.76
N GLY A 201 -2.85 28.28 -26.79
CA GLY A 201 -3.40 29.61 -27.09
C GLY A 201 -4.61 29.99 -26.23
N GLU A 202 -5.29 29.01 -25.60
CA GLU A 202 -6.69 29.17 -25.18
C GLU A 202 -6.93 29.01 -23.66
N SER A 203 -5.94 28.54 -22.89
CA SER A 203 -6.12 28.29 -21.45
C SER A 203 -4.85 28.51 -20.61
N GLY A 204 -5.04 28.87 -19.34
CA GLY A 204 -3.97 29.29 -18.39
C GLY A 204 -2.93 28.23 -18.00
N GLY A 205 -3.06 26.97 -18.46
CA GLY A 205 -2.10 25.87 -18.27
C GLY A 205 -1.27 25.51 -19.52
N SER A 206 -1.36 26.37 -20.53
CA SER A 206 -0.68 26.27 -21.83
C SER A 206 0.80 25.92 -21.75
N ALA A 207 1.54 26.71 -20.94
CA ALA A 207 2.98 26.63 -20.85
C ALA A 207 3.40 25.31 -20.21
N PHE A 208 2.72 24.92 -19.12
CA PHE A 208 2.95 23.65 -18.43
C PHE A 208 2.76 22.47 -19.37
N ASN A 209 1.60 22.36 -20.03
CA ASN A 209 1.32 21.20 -20.88
C ASN A 209 2.36 21.08 -22.01
N LYS A 210 2.69 22.20 -22.67
CA LYS A 210 3.68 22.23 -23.76
C LYS A 210 5.06 21.81 -23.28
N ALA A 211 5.57 22.41 -22.19
CA ALA A 211 6.89 22.07 -21.69
C ALA A 211 6.94 20.64 -21.12
N TRP A 212 5.86 20.17 -20.49
CA TRP A 212 5.75 18.80 -19.99
C TRP A 212 5.86 17.76 -21.11
N MET A 213 5.12 17.90 -22.20
CA MET A 213 5.23 16.95 -23.31
C MET A 213 6.55 17.05 -24.05
N LEU A 214 7.06 18.25 -24.29
CA LEU A 214 8.37 18.40 -24.92
C LEU A 214 9.44 17.72 -24.06
N ALA A 215 9.39 17.86 -22.73
CA ALA A 215 10.29 17.17 -21.84
C ALA A 215 10.11 15.64 -21.86
N LEU A 216 8.88 15.12 -21.99
CA LEU A 216 8.64 13.68 -22.20
C LEU A 216 9.27 13.18 -23.49
N LYS A 217 9.12 13.94 -24.59
CA LYS A 217 9.73 13.63 -25.88
C LYS A 217 11.26 13.65 -25.78
N ASP A 218 11.82 14.70 -25.18
CA ASP A 218 13.27 14.86 -25.00
C ASP A 218 13.84 13.73 -24.12
N ALA A 219 13.18 13.41 -23.00
CA ALA A 219 13.53 12.28 -22.13
C ALA A 219 13.57 10.94 -22.87
N ARG A 220 12.61 10.70 -23.78
CA ARG A 220 12.58 9.50 -24.62
C ARG A 220 13.68 9.45 -25.66
N GLN A 221 14.10 10.61 -26.15
CA GLN A 221 15.26 10.75 -27.03
C GLN A 221 16.58 10.76 -26.26
N GLN A 222 16.55 10.48 -24.95
CA GLN A 222 17.69 10.54 -24.03
C GLN A 222 18.36 11.93 -23.98
N GLN A 223 17.61 12.99 -24.31
CA GLN A 223 18.04 14.38 -24.24
C GLN A 223 17.68 14.96 -22.85
N TRP A 224 18.34 14.43 -21.82
CA TRP A 224 17.98 14.67 -20.42
C TRP A 224 18.16 16.14 -20.00
N GLU A 225 19.18 16.85 -20.51
CA GLU A 225 19.40 18.26 -20.23
C GLU A 225 18.27 19.16 -20.77
N LEU A 226 17.74 18.82 -21.95
CA LEU A 226 16.58 19.52 -22.53
C LEU A 226 15.32 19.22 -21.72
N ALA A 227 15.10 17.97 -21.33
CA ALA A 227 13.99 17.60 -20.46
C ALA A 227 14.04 18.35 -19.11
N TYR A 228 15.21 18.39 -18.48
CA TYR A 228 15.42 19.08 -17.20
C TYR A 228 15.17 20.59 -17.32
N SER A 229 15.78 21.25 -18.31
CA SER A 229 15.64 22.71 -18.49
C SER A 229 14.22 23.17 -18.81
N ARG A 230 13.39 22.31 -19.43
CA ARG A 230 11.98 22.60 -19.69
C ARG A 230 11.09 22.43 -18.46
N LEU A 231 11.40 21.46 -17.59
CA LEU A 231 10.57 21.12 -16.44
C LEU A 231 10.91 21.93 -15.19
N GLN A 232 12.19 22.26 -14.97
CA GLN A 232 12.63 22.95 -13.76
C GLN A 232 11.83 24.24 -13.49
N PRO A 233 11.63 25.16 -14.45
CA PRO A 233 10.90 26.41 -14.20
C PRO A 233 9.42 26.19 -13.86
N LEU A 234 8.82 25.09 -14.35
CA LEU A 234 7.42 24.75 -14.10
C LEU A 234 7.19 24.21 -12.69
N ILE A 235 8.17 23.48 -12.16
CA ILE A 235 8.10 22.98 -10.78
C ILE A 235 8.29 24.13 -9.80
N ASP A 236 9.20 25.06 -10.11
CA ASP A 236 9.48 26.24 -9.29
C ASP A 236 8.32 27.26 -9.27
N SER A 237 7.55 27.36 -10.36
CA SER A 237 6.40 28.29 -10.44
C SER A 237 5.16 27.83 -9.66
N GLY A 238 5.10 26.55 -9.27
CA GLY A 238 4.07 26.02 -8.38
C GLY A 238 2.64 26.11 -8.91
N GLU A 239 2.43 26.02 -10.24
CA GLU A 239 1.14 26.32 -10.90
C GLU A 239 -0.07 25.69 -10.17
N GLU A 240 -0.94 26.57 -9.66
CA GLU A 240 -2.20 26.24 -9.01
C GLU A 240 -3.28 25.99 -10.07
N GLY A 241 -3.99 24.86 -9.96
CA GLY A 241 -5.14 24.53 -10.83
C GLY A 241 -4.96 23.27 -11.68
N GLU A 242 -3.74 22.75 -11.79
CA GLU A 242 -3.47 21.52 -12.52
C GLU A 242 -3.74 20.24 -11.71
N SER A 243 -4.15 19.19 -12.41
CA SER A 243 -4.36 17.86 -11.82
C SER A 243 -3.08 17.42 -11.10
N TYR A 244 -3.23 16.87 -9.90
CA TYR A 244 -2.08 16.40 -9.12
C TYR A 244 -1.25 15.38 -9.89
N LEU A 245 -1.91 14.54 -10.70
CA LEU A 245 -1.25 13.48 -11.46
C LEU A 245 -0.23 14.06 -12.45
N ARG A 246 -0.62 15.11 -13.19
CA ARG A 246 0.27 15.80 -14.14
C ARG A 246 1.46 16.45 -13.43
N ARG A 247 1.21 17.15 -12.31
CA ARG A 247 2.29 17.76 -11.51
C ARG A 247 3.26 16.73 -10.97
N VAL A 248 2.75 15.63 -10.45
CA VAL A 248 3.56 14.53 -9.93
C VAL A 248 4.39 13.91 -11.04
N TYR A 249 3.80 13.57 -12.20
CA TYR A 249 4.58 13.01 -13.30
C TYR A 249 5.63 13.96 -13.87
N ALA A 250 5.37 15.26 -13.92
CA ALA A 250 6.39 16.25 -14.26
C ALA A 250 7.57 16.19 -13.28
N GLN A 251 7.31 16.08 -11.97
CA GLN A 251 8.36 15.90 -10.96
C GLN A 251 9.11 14.57 -11.12
N LEU A 252 8.41 13.50 -11.48
CA LEU A 252 9.02 12.19 -11.74
C LEU A 252 10.00 12.23 -12.93
N ILE A 253 9.63 12.89 -14.03
CA ILE A 253 10.51 13.05 -15.20
C ILE A 253 11.67 13.97 -14.87
N LEU A 254 11.43 15.07 -14.14
CA LEU A 254 12.49 15.99 -13.71
C LEU A 254 13.52 15.25 -12.84
N PHE A 255 13.06 14.45 -11.88
CA PHE A 255 13.95 13.64 -11.05
C PHE A 255 14.75 12.65 -11.90
N ARG A 256 14.11 11.97 -12.85
CA ARG A 256 14.80 11.04 -13.75
C ARG A 256 15.87 11.74 -14.58
N ALA A 257 15.54 12.91 -15.14
CA ALA A 257 16.49 13.72 -15.89
C ALA A 257 17.66 14.19 -15.00
N ALA A 258 17.40 14.61 -13.77
CA ALA A 258 18.44 14.97 -12.81
C ALA A 258 19.36 13.77 -12.50
N ALA A 259 18.79 12.59 -12.28
CA ALA A 259 19.53 11.36 -12.02
C ALA A 259 20.33 10.86 -13.24
N GLU A 260 19.99 11.30 -14.45
CA GLU A 260 20.75 11.03 -15.69
C GLU A 260 21.91 12.03 -15.87
N ILE A 261 21.69 13.31 -15.58
CA ILE A 261 22.69 14.36 -15.76
C ILE A 261 23.75 14.34 -14.65
N ALA A 262 23.31 14.33 -13.39
CA ALA A 262 24.17 14.46 -12.21
C ALA A 262 23.61 13.64 -11.03
N PRO A 263 23.89 12.32 -10.96
CA PRO A 263 23.31 11.42 -9.97
C PRO A 263 23.49 11.90 -8.51
N HIS A 264 24.67 12.40 -8.16
CA HIS A 264 24.98 12.85 -6.79
C HIS A 264 24.24 14.12 -6.38
N GLU A 265 23.92 15.01 -7.33
CA GLU A 265 23.14 16.22 -7.05
C GLU A 265 21.64 15.88 -6.93
N ALA A 266 21.18 14.85 -7.66
CA ALA A 266 19.81 14.35 -7.61
C ALA A 266 19.44 13.66 -6.28
N ASP A 267 20.42 13.24 -5.45
CA ASP A 267 20.17 12.68 -4.12
C ASP A 267 19.38 13.65 -3.24
N SER A 268 19.67 14.95 -3.36
CA SER A 268 18.91 16.01 -2.67
C SER A 268 17.44 16.09 -3.08
N SER A 269 17.12 15.63 -4.30
CA SER A 269 15.76 15.59 -4.86
C SER A 269 15.02 14.28 -4.55
N MET A 270 15.69 13.28 -3.96
CA MET A 270 15.07 12.00 -3.56
C MET A 270 14.00 12.21 -2.48
N GLU A 271 14.22 13.17 -1.57
CA GLU A 271 13.24 13.51 -0.53
C GLU A 271 11.90 13.95 -1.13
N THR A 272 11.90 14.63 -2.28
CA THR A 272 10.68 15.01 -2.99
C THR A 272 9.86 13.77 -3.37
N LEU A 273 10.50 12.68 -3.84
CA LEU A 273 9.80 11.42 -4.14
C LEU A 273 9.16 10.81 -2.89
N HIS A 274 9.86 10.82 -1.75
CA HIS A 274 9.31 10.34 -0.48
C HIS A 274 8.15 11.21 0.05
N VAL A 275 8.21 12.53 -0.15
CA VAL A 275 7.10 13.45 0.14
C VAL A 275 5.88 13.12 -0.72
N LEU A 276 6.07 12.89 -2.01
CA LEU A 276 4.98 12.49 -2.92
C LEU A 276 4.34 11.17 -2.50
N ARG A 277 5.15 10.16 -2.14
CA ARG A 277 4.65 8.87 -1.64
C ARG A 277 3.79 9.04 -0.39
N ARG A 278 4.25 9.84 0.58
CA ARG A 278 3.50 10.10 1.83
C ARG A 278 2.21 10.87 1.57
N ARG A 279 2.27 11.89 0.69
CA ARG A 279 1.12 12.74 0.36
C ARG A 279 0.02 11.98 -0.38
N TYR A 280 0.38 11.11 -1.30
CA TYR A 280 -0.55 10.35 -2.14
C TYR A 280 -0.45 8.84 -1.88
N SER A 281 -0.44 8.45 -0.61
CA SER A 281 -0.29 7.05 -0.18
C SER A 281 -1.41 6.12 -0.67
N ALA A 282 -2.60 6.65 -0.92
CA ALA A 282 -3.75 5.90 -1.42
C ALA A 282 -3.67 5.53 -2.90
N ASP A 283 -2.83 6.21 -3.69
CA ASP A 283 -2.71 5.96 -5.14
C ASP A 283 -1.64 4.89 -5.41
N LEU A 284 -2.06 3.62 -5.45
CA LEU A 284 -1.15 2.49 -5.60
C LEU A 284 -0.45 2.47 -6.96
N GLN A 285 -1.09 2.95 -8.03
CA GLN A 285 -0.43 3.08 -9.34
C GLN A 285 0.71 4.11 -9.28
N LEU A 286 0.47 5.23 -8.59
CA LEU A 286 1.53 6.20 -8.36
C LEU A 286 2.63 5.66 -7.45
N GLN A 287 2.29 4.95 -6.37
CA GLN A 287 3.29 4.33 -5.48
C GLN A 287 4.23 3.42 -6.27
N HIS A 288 3.67 2.57 -7.14
CA HIS A 288 4.44 1.71 -8.04
C HIS A 288 5.41 2.51 -8.90
N SER A 289 4.93 3.54 -9.61
CA SER A 289 5.76 4.37 -10.50
C SER A 289 6.88 5.10 -9.74
N VAL A 290 6.60 5.64 -8.56
CA VAL A 290 7.60 6.34 -7.74
C VAL A 290 8.66 5.37 -7.22
N LEU A 291 8.26 4.17 -6.78
CA LEU A 291 9.19 3.15 -6.29
C LEU A 291 10.15 2.65 -7.36
N LEU A 292 9.68 2.50 -8.61
CA LEU A 292 10.57 2.16 -9.72
C LEU A 292 11.63 3.24 -9.95
N LEU A 293 11.28 4.51 -9.82
CA LEU A 293 12.22 5.64 -9.95
C LEU A 293 13.17 5.76 -8.75
N ILE A 294 12.68 5.54 -7.52
CA ILE A 294 13.55 5.45 -6.33
C ILE A 294 14.56 4.32 -6.55
N SER A 295 14.12 3.17 -7.03
CA SER A 295 15.01 2.04 -7.34
C SER A 295 16.05 2.39 -8.41
N GLU A 296 15.65 3.07 -9.48
CA GLU A 296 16.58 3.55 -10.52
C GLU A 296 17.59 4.57 -9.96
N GLY A 297 17.14 5.57 -9.21
CA GLY A 297 17.99 6.59 -8.61
C GLY A 297 18.97 6.01 -7.59
N CYS A 298 18.50 5.16 -6.67
CA CYS A 298 19.34 4.47 -5.69
C CYS A 298 20.40 3.58 -6.36
N ARG A 299 20.07 2.89 -7.46
CA ARG A 299 21.06 2.12 -8.24
C ARG A 299 22.19 2.99 -8.76
N ARG A 300 21.87 4.16 -9.32
CA ARG A 300 22.86 5.11 -9.87
C ARG A 300 23.75 5.71 -8.79
N LEU A 301 23.21 5.89 -7.58
CA LEU A 301 23.93 6.35 -6.39
C LEU A 301 24.77 5.26 -5.71
N GLY A 302 24.74 4.01 -6.20
CA GLY A 302 25.42 2.87 -5.57
C GLY A 302 24.72 2.34 -4.30
N ARG A 303 23.49 2.78 -4.01
CA ARG A 303 22.64 2.37 -2.88
C ARG A 303 21.82 1.13 -3.25
N THR A 304 22.50 0.03 -3.56
CA THR A 304 21.88 -1.17 -4.15
C THR A 304 20.80 -1.80 -3.27
N GLY A 305 20.99 -1.85 -1.94
CA GLY A 305 20.00 -2.40 -1.01
C GLY A 305 18.68 -1.61 -1.01
N GLU A 306 18.76 -0.28 -0.94
CA GLU A 306 17.58 0.60 -1.03
C GLU A 306 16.88 0.44 -2.38
N ALA A 307 17.65 0.26 -3.45
CA ALA A 307 17.10 0.05 -4.77
C ALA A 307 16.36 -1.28 -4.92
N GLU A 308 16.89 -2.36 -4.34
CA GLU A 308 16.27 -3.68 -4.35
C GLU A 308 15.01 -3.71 -3.48
N ALA A 309 15.04 -3.08 -2.30
CA ALA A 309 13.87 -2.93 -1.44
C ALA A 309 12.75 -2.16 -2.18
N ALA A 310 13.07 -1.04 -2.80
CA ALA A 310 12.11 -0.26 -3.59
C ALA A 310 11.55 -1.05 -4.79
N LEU A 311 12.40 -1.82 -5.49
CA LEU A 311 11.98 -2.67 -6.60
C LEU A 311 11.08 -3.82 -6.14
N THR A 312 11.37 -4.41 -4.98
CA THR A 312 10.59 -5.50 -4.39
C THR A 312 9.20 -5.01 -3.98
N GLU A 313 9.14 -3.86 -3.30
CA GLU A 313 7.87 -3.20 -2.96
C GLU A 313 7.06 -2.86 -4.23
N ALA A 314 7.71 -2.29 -5.25
CA ALA A 314 7.08 -2.06 -6.55
C ALA A 314 6.57 -3.37 -7.17
N GLY A 315 7.35 -4.47 -7.10
CA GLY A 315 6.96 -5.77 -7.59
C GLY A 315 5.69 -6.31 -6.94
N PHE A 316 5.54 -6.17 -5.61
CA PHE A 316 4.32 -6.56 -4.90
C PHE A 316 3.11 -5.74 -5.35
N ILE A 317 3.25 -4.41 -5.43
CA ILE A 317 2.18 -3.52 -5.89
C ILE A 317 1.83 -3.85 -7.36
N GLY A 318 2.82 -4.04 -8.22
CA GLY A 318 2.62 -4.37 -9.63
C GLY A 318 1.86 -5.67 -9.81
N LYS A 319 2.23 -6.72 -9.06
CA LYS A 319 1.53 -8.01 -9.05
C LYS A 319 0.08 -7.86 -8.56
N TYR A 320 -0.12 -7.13 -7.46
CA TYR A 320 -1.46 -6.87 -6.90
C TYR A 320 -2.37 -6.12 -7.90
N LEU A 321 -1.82 -5.11 -8.57
CA LEU A 321 -2.53 -4.31 -9.58
C LEU A 321 -2.64 -4.99 -10.96
N ARG A 322 -2.06 -6.20 -11.11
CA ARG A 322 -1.92 -6.93 -12.38
C ARG A 322 -1.28 -6.09 -13.49
N LEU A 323 -0.34 -5.22 -13.14
CA LEU A 323 0.40 -4.41 -14.12
C LEU A 323 1.31 -5.33 -14.97
N PRO A 324 1.54 -4.99 -16.25
CA PRO A 324 2.55 -5.68 -17.03
C PRO A 324 3.89 -5.59 -16.32
N ALA A 325 4.68 -6.67 -16.38
CA ALA A 325 6.03 -6.65 -15.83
C ALA A 325 6.76 -5.44 -16.43
N ALA A 326 7.32 -4.59 -15.56
CA ALA A 326 8.06 -3.43 -16.00
C ALA A 326 9.08 -3.91 -17.06
N PRO A 327 9.17 -3.26 -18.24
CA PRO A 327 10.23 -3.61 -19.17
C PRO A 327 11.52 -3.58 -18.35
N ALA A 328 12.30 -4.66 -18.42
CA ALA A 328 13.66 -4.64 -17.91
C ALA A 328 14.29 -3.41 -18.55
N VAL A 329 14.42 -2.32 -17.79
CA VAL A 329 15.06 -1.11 -18.28
C VAL A 329 16.39 -1.61 -18.77
N ALA A 330 16.55 -1.62 -20.09
CA ALA A 330 17.79 -1.98 -20.72
C ALA A 330 18.80 -1.09 -20.03
N SER A 331 19.66 -1.71 -19.22
CA SER A 331 20.81 -1.04 -18.67
C SER A 331 21.44 -0.31 -19.86
N PRO A 332 21.64 1.01 -19.82
CA PRO A 332 22.54 1.62 -20.79
C PRO A 332 23.83 0.83 -20.62
N ALA A 333 24.18 0.10 -21.68
CA ALA A 333 25.36 -0.73 -21.68
C ALA A 333 26.54 0.15 -21.24
N PRO A 334 27.31 -0.23 -20.21
CA PRO A 334 28.58 0.41 -19.97
C PRO A 334 29.41 0.18 -21.24
N ALA A 335 29.86 1.28 -21.82
CA ALA A 335 30.77 1.27 -22.95
C ALA A 335 31.93 0.31 -22.70
N GLU A 336 32.20 -0.47 -23.74
CA GLU A 336 33.31 -1.39 -23.95
C GLU A 336 34.50 -1.27 -22.99
N LEU A 337 34.68 -2.31 -22.17
CA LEU A 337 36.02 -2.78 -21.81
C LEU A 337 36.08 -4.27 -22.17
N THR A 338 36.74 -4.48 -23.31
CA THR A 338 37.22 -5.77 -23.79
C THR A 338 37.94 -6.53 -22.69
N ALA A 339 37.49 -7.75 -22.41
CA ALA A 339 38.28 -8.98 -22.52
C ALA A 339 37.69 -10.11 -21.69
N GLN A 340 37.47 -11.22 -22.41
CA GLN A 340 37.50 -12.61 -21.95
C GLN A 340 36.31 -13.10 -21.12
N VAL A 341 35.64 -14.08 -21.73
CA VAL A 341 34.70 -15.03 -21.13
C VAL A 341 35.30 -15.61 -19.84
N PRO A 342 34.53 -15.60 -18.73
CA PRO A 342 34.65 -16.67 -17.76
C PRO A 342 33.29 -17.28 -17.46
N GLN A 343 33.28 -18.60 -17.62
CA GLN A 343 32.52 -19.62 -16.89
C GLN A 343 31.61 -19.16 -15.76
N GLU A 344 30.41 -19.76 -15.75
CA GLU A 344 29.42 -19.81 -14.67
C GLU A 344 30.03 -19.55 -13.28
N ARG A 345 29.58 -18.45 -12.65
CA ARG A 345 29.86 -18.11 -11.24
C ARG A 345 28.60 -17.55 -10.58
N PRO A 346 28.48 -17.74 -9.25
CA PRO A 346 27.25 -18.14 -8.57
C PRO A 346 26.29 -16.98 -8.33
N ALA A 347 25.01 -17.32 -8.10
CA ALA A 347 23.98 -16.41 -7.61
C ALA A 347 24.55 -15.54 -6.47
N ARG A 348 24.53 -14.20 -6.64
CA ARG A 348 24.88 -13.29 -5.55
C ARG A 348 23.87 -13.53 -4.42
N GLN A 349 24.44 -13.90 -3.28
CA GLN A 349 23.77 -14.41 -2.09
C GLN A 349 22.63 -13.48 -1.66
N SER A 350 21.39 -13.97 -1.65
CA SER A 350 20.27 -13.31 -0.98
C SER A 350 20.64 -13.02 0.49
N GLY A 351 20.09 -11.99 1.11
CA GLY A 351 20.21 -11.81 2.56
C GLY A 351 19.72 -13.06 3.31
N TRP A 352 20.11 -13.21 4.57
CA TRP A 352 19.60 -14.28 5.41
C TRP A 352 18.16 -13.96 5.84
N ARG A 353 17.23 -14.89 5.61
CA ARG A 353 15.93 -14.88 6.28
C ARG A 353 16.14 -15.41 7.68
N VAL A 354 15.63 -14.69 8.66
CA VAL A 354 15.83 -15.06 10.06
C VAL A 354 14.50 -15.47 10.66
N SER A 355 14.44 -16.68 11.20
CA SER A 355 13.29 -17.15 11.96
C SER A 355 13.58 -17.07 13.44
N PHE A 356 12.67 -16.46 14.19
CA PHE A 356 12.67 -16.41 15.65
C PHE A 356 11.47 -17.17 16.22
N PHE A 357 10.39 -17.33 15.46
CA PHE A 357 9.27 -18.18 15.84
C PHE A 357 9.67 -19.65 15.67
N GLY A 358 9.57 -20.43 16.75
CA GLY A 358 9.98 -21.83 16.79
C GLY A 358 11.48 -22.03 17.04
N GLY A 359 12.25 -20.94 17.12
CA GLY A 359 13.67 -20.91 17.44
C GLY A 359 14.50 -20.15 16.41
N LEU A 360 15.75 -19.86 16.77
CA LEU A 360 16.69 -19.05 15.99
C LEU A 360 17.27 -19.84 14.81
N SER A 361 16.84 -19.51 13.60
CA SER A 361 17.46 -20.02 12.37
C SER A 361 17.77 -18.92 11.37
N PHE A 362 18.76 -19.19 10.53
CA PHE A 362 19.13 -18.34 9.40
C PHE A 362 19.06 -19.19 8.14
N GLU A 363 18.25 -18.76 7.18
CA GLU A 363 18.06 -19.44 5.90
C GLU A 363 18.47 -18.54 4.73
N ARG A 364 19.22 -19.10 3.77
CA ARG A 364 19.64 -18.39 2.56
C ARG A 364 19.68 -19.36 1.38
N GLY A 365 18.65 -19.31 0.54
CA GLY A 365 18.52 -20.26 -0.57
C GLY A 365 18.35 -21.69 -0.05
N ALA A 366 19.36 -22.54 -0.27
CA ALA A 366 19.40 -23.91 0.23
C ALA A 366 20.19 -24.07 1.54
N ASP A 367 20.88 -23.02 1.98
CA ASP A 367 21.66 -23.04 3.22
C ASP A 367 20.75 -22.73 4.41
N GLU A 368 20.76 -23.60 5.43
CA GLU A 368 20.06 -23.37 6.69
C GLU A 368 21.02 -23.57 7.87
N VAL A 369 21.01 -22.62 8.81
CA VAL A 369 21.83 -22.61 10.02
C VAL A 369 20.94 -22.43 11.25
N ARG A 370 20.71 -23.50 12.02
CA ARG A 370 19.88 -23.51 13.25
C ARG A 370 20.67 -23.51 14.57
N HIS A 371 22.00 -23.68 14.51
CA HIS A 371 22.85 -23.86 15.70
C HIS A 371 24.13 -23.03 15.61
N ILE A 372 23.97 -21.71 15.46
CA ILE A 372 25.11 -20.78 15.42
C ILE A 372 25.97 -20.95 16.68
N ARG A 373 27.27 -21.15 16.49
CA ARG A 373 28.22 -21.24 17.61
C ARG A 373 28.61 -19.86 18.11
N TRP A 374 27.87 -19.39 19.10
CA TRP A 374 28.14 -18.10 19.75
C TRP A 374 29.38 -18.16 20.64
N LYS A 375 30.41 -17.36 20.30
CA LYS A 375 31.63 -17.24 21.11
C LYS A 375 31.36 -16.68 22.52
N ARG A 376 30.31 -15.86 22.66
CA ARG A 376 29.83 -15.32 23.95
C ARG A 376 28.32 -15.13 23.91
N LYS A 377 27.67 -15.39 25.04
CA LYS A 377 26.23 -15.17 25.26
C LYS A 377 25.79 -13.72 24.98
N LYS A 378 26.60 -12.72 25.36
CA LYS A 378 26.30 -11.30 25.14
C LYS A 378 26.35 -10.90 23.66
N ALA A 379 27.10 -11.61 22.81
CA ALA A 379 27.09 -11.39 21.37
C ALA A 379 25.81 -11.94 20.71
N GLN A 380 25.34 -13.10 21.17
CA GLN A 380 24.02 -13.63 20.81
C GLN A 380 22.91 -12.66 21.21
N GLU A 381 22.95 -12.16 22.46
CA GLU A 381 21.97 -11.21 22.99
C GLU A 381 21.89 -9.94 22.14
N LEU A 382 23.06 -9.36 21.82
CA LEU A 382 23.15 -8.18 20.96
C LEU A 382 22.56 -8.45 19.56
N CYS A 383 22.86 -9.60 18.96
CA CYS A 383 22.36 -9.94 17.64
C CYS A 383 20.83 -10.07 17.64
N VAL A 384 20.28 -10.84 18.58
CA VAL A 384 18.83 -11.06 18.73
C VAL A 384 18.12 -9.74 18.98
N TYR A 385 18.68 -8.90 19.85
CA TYR A 385 18.10 -7.59 20.15
C TYR A 385 18.06 -6.69 18.92
N LEU A 386 19.18 -6.54 18.21
CA LEU A 386 19.27 -5.70 17.03
C LEU A 386 18.32 -6.18 15.94
N LEU A 387 18.19 -7.48 15.70
CA LEU A 387 17.26 -8.04 14.72
C LEU A 387 15.77 -7.78 15.04
N LEU A 388 15.44 -7.41 16.28
CA LEU A 388 14.10 -6.98 16.69
C LEU A 388 13.92 -5.46 16.66
N GLN A 389 14.98 -4.70 16.43
CA GLN A 389 14.89 -3.24 16.32
C GLN A 389 14.61 -2.82 14.88
N PRO A 390 13.87 -1.73 14.67
CA PRO A 390 13.74 -1.11 13.36
C PRO A 390 15.13 -0.83 12.75
N LYS A 391 15.31 -1.18 11.47
CA LYS A 391 16.58 -0.98 10.73
C LYS A 391 17.79 -1.67 11.36
N TYR A 392 17.53 -2.68 12.18
CA TYR A 392 18.53 -3.46 12.90
C TYR A 392 19.59 -2.61 13.66
N SER A 393 19.12 -1.50 14.24
CA SER A 393 19.95 -0.43 14.80
C SER A 393 19.51 -0.07 16.22
N SER A 394 20.48 0.23 17.09
CA SER A 394 20.21 0.77 18.42
C SER A 394 21.33 1.71 18.90
N PRO A 395 20.99 2.80 19.62
CA PRO A 395 21.97 3.64 20.29
C PRO A 395 22.86 2.84 21.25
N LYS A 396 24.14 3.20 21.33
CA LYS A 396 25.11 2.50 22.20
C LYS A 396 24.76 2.59 23.68
N GLU A 397 24.16 3.69 24.12
CA GLU A 397 23.75 3.91 25.51
C GLU A 397 22.69 2.89 25.91
N GLN A 398 21.66 2.73 25.07
CA GLN A 398 20.59 1.76 25.27
C GLN A 398 21.11 0.32 25.26
N LEU A 399 22.06 0.00 24.38
CA LEU A 399 22.68 -1.33 24.34
C LEU A 399 23.54 -1.61 25.58
N THR A 400 24.17 -0.58 26.14
CA THR A 400 24.99 -0.70 27.35
C THR A 400 24.12 -1.07 28.55
N GLU A 401 22.95 -0.44 28.67
CA GLU A 401 21.96 -0.73 29.71
C GLU A 401 21.33 -2.10 29.51
N LEU A 402 20.80 -2.38 28.31
CA LEU A 402 20.16 -3.65 27.96
C LEU A 402 21.08 -4.84 28.20
N LEU A 403 22.32 -4.77 27.71
CA LEU A 403 23.31 -5.83 27.88
C LEU A 403 23.93 -5.84 29.29
N GLN A 404 23.57 -4.90 30.17
CA GLN A 404 24.06 -4.80 31.54
C GLN A 404 25.60 -4.79 31.61
N LEU A 405 26.24 -3.90 30.85
CA LEU A 405 27.71 -3.87 30.73
C LEU A 405 28.44 -3.14 31.89
N GLY A 406 27.70 -2.75 32.93
CA GLY A 406 28.20 -2.09 34.13
C GLY A 406 28.03 -0.56 34.13
N GLU A 407 28.20 0.05 35.30
CA GLU A 407 27.89 1.46 35.55
C GLU A 407 29.00 2.44 35.11
N ASP A 408 30.24 1.96 34.98
CA ASP A 408 31.39 2.77 34.53
C ASP A 408 31.35 2.93 32.99
N PRO A 409 31.06 4.15 32.46
CA PRO A 409 30.83 4.34 31.02
C PRO A 409 32.04 4.02 30.15
N VAL A 410 33.26 4.18 30.68
CA VAL A 410 34.50 3.92 29.92
C VAL A 410 34.71 2.42 29.79
N LYS A 411 34.48 1.65 30.86
CA LYS A 411 34.59 0.19 30.84
C LYS A 411 33.46 -0.46 30.04
N ALA A 412 32.23 0.02 30.22
CA ALA A 412 31.07 -0.43 29.46
C ALA A 412 31.26 -0.29 27.94
N ASN A 413 31.72 0.88 27.47
CA ASN A 413 32.00 1.10 26.05
C ASN A 413 33.07 0.13 25.52
N LYS A 414 34.17 -0.06 26.27
CA LYS A 414 35.22 -1.03 25.88
C LYS A 414 34.66 -2.45 25.76
N LEU A 415 33.81 -2.88 26.68
CA LEU A 415 33.14 -4.18 26.62
C LEU A 415 32.19 -4.29 25.43
N LEU A 416 31.44 -3.23 25.11
CA LEU A 416 30.55 -3.19 23.95
C LEU A 416 31.34 -3.39 22.64
N TYR A 417 32.48 -2.71 22.46
CA TYR A 417 33.36 -2.92 21.30
C TYR A 417 33.87 -4.36 21.20
N VAL A 418 34.20 -5.00 22.33
CA VAL A 418 34.60 -6.41 22.36
C VAL A 418 33.46 -7.32 21.92
N ILE A 419 32.23 -7.07 22.39
CA ILE A 419 31.04 -7.83 22.01
C ILE A 419 30.74 -7.65 20.51
N ILE A 420 30.81 -6.42 19.99
CA ILE A 420 30.64 -6.13 18.55
C ILE A 420 31.68 -6.89 17.73
N HIS A 421 32.95 -6.87 18.14
CA HIS A 421 33.99 -7.59 17.42
C HIS A 421 33.75 -9.11 17.40
N GLN A 422 33.28 -9.68 18.52
CA GLN A 422 32.93 -11.10 18.60
C GLN A 422 31.71 -11.45 17.75
N LEU A 423 30.69 -10.58 17.75
CA LEU A 423 29.53 -10.75 16.88
C LEU A 423 29.94 -10.69 15.42
N LYS A 424 30.77 -9.72 15.04
CA LYS A 424 31.35 -9.60 13.69
C LYS A 424 32.08 -10.88 13.25
N GLN A 425 32.89 -11.46 14.14
CA GLN A 425 33.54 -12.75 13.86
C GLN A 425 32.54 -13.90 13.75
N THR A 426 31.53 -13.97 14.62
CA THR A 426 30.54 -15.05 14.59
C THR A 426 29.71 -15.01 13.30
N LEU A 427 29.26 -13.82 12.88
CA LEU A 427 28.55 -13.63 11.62
C LEU A 427 29.42 -14.01 10.41
N TYR A 428 30.72 -13.75 10.48
CA TYR A 428 31.65 -14.18 9.44
C TYR A 428 31.85 -15.71 9.44
N ASP A 429 32.19 -16.29 10.59
CA ASP A 429 32.56 -17.70 10.71
C ASP A 429 31.38 -18.65 10.42
N GLU A 430 30.17 -18.28 10.85
CA GLU A 430 28.99 -19.17 10.82
C GLU A 430 28.04 -18.83 9.65
N LEU A 431 27.99 -17.56 9.20
CA LEU A 431 27.06 -17.10 8.17
C LEU A 431 27.75 -16.52 6.93
N SER A 432 29.10 -16.51 6.89
CA SER A 432 29.89 -15.89 5.80
C SER A 432 29.55 -14.41 5.57
N VAL A 433 29.10 -13.70 6.62
CA VAL A 433 28.74 -12.28 6.57
C VAL A 433 29.95 -11.44 6.97
N HIS A 434 30.66 -10.91 5.98
CA HIS A 434 31.73 -9.93 6.19
C HIS A 434 31.18 -8.61 6.72
N ASP A 435 31.84 -7.95 7.66
CA ASP A 435 31.43 -6.62 8.16
C ASP A 435 29.95 -6.52 8.57
N GLY A 436 29.37 -7.62 9.06
CA GLY A 436 27.93 -7.72 9.36
C GLY A 436 27.41 -6.81 10.47
N ILE A 437 28.31 -6.15 11.21
CA ILE A 437 27.97 -5.17 12.25
C ILE A 437 28.96 -4.01 12.22
N SER A 438 28.44 -2.79 12.37
CA SER A 438 29.23 -1.56 12.37
C SER A 438 28.72 -0.55 13.39
N MET A 439 29.54 0.44 13.71
CA MET A 439 29.14 1.58 14.53
C MET A 439 29.02 2.81 13.63
N ARG A 440 27.86 3.46 13.63
CA ARG A 440 27.54 4.62 12.80
C ARG A 440 26.84 5.66 13.65
N GLU A 441 27.37 6.89 13.69
CA GLU A 441 26.73 8.03 14.37
C GLU A 441 26.30 7.75 15.83
N GLY A 442 27.10 6.97 16.57
CA GLY A 442 26.79 6.61 17.96
C GLY A 442 25.83 5.43 18.15
N SER A 443 25.34 4.84 17.05
CA SER A 443 24.52 3.62 17.06
C SER A 443 25.29 2.41 16.58
N VAL A 444 24.89 1.23 17.06
CA VAL A 444 25.38 -0.06 16.59
C VAL A 444 24.34 -0.64 15.64
N VAL A 445 24.78 -1.03 14.45
CA VAL A 445 23.88 -1.37 13.33
C VAL A 445 24.33 -2.68 12.70
N LEU A 446 23.42 -3.65 12.58
CA LEU A 446 23.62 -4.82 11.72
C LEU A 446 23.45 -4.42 10.25
N ARG A 447 24.25 -5.03 9.39
CA ARG A 447 24.23 -4.72 7.96
C ARG A 447 22.89 -5.19 7.35
N GLU A 448 22.05 -4.24 6.92
CA GLU A 448 20.69 -4.53 6.43
C GLU A 448 20.68 -5.46 5.21
N ASP A 449 21.62 -5.31 4.27
CA ASP A 449 21.76 -6.20 3.10
C ASP A 449 22.11 -7.66 3.45
N ALA A 450 22.57 -7.91 4.68
CA ALA A 450 22.86 -9.26 5.15
C ALA A 450 21.59 -9.99 5.62
N ILE A 451 20.47 -9.29 5.80
CA ILE A 451 19.22 -9.80 6.35
C ILE A 451 18.09 -9.51 5.35
N GLU A 452 17.42 -10.55 4.84
CA GLU A 452 16.30 -10.39 3.89
C GLU A 452 15.02 -9.97 4.62
N TYR A 453 14.68 -10.65 5.71
CA TYR A 453 13.63 -10.27 6.66
C TYR A 453 13.74 -11.10 7.95
N VAL A 454 13.11 -10.63 9.01
CA VAL A 454 12.85 -11.41 10.24
C VAL A 454 11.38 -11.79 10.30
N ASP A 455 11.05 -13.05 10.58
CA ASP A 455 9.67 -13.57 10.59
C ASP A 455 8.72 -12.79 11.53
N VAL A 456 9.22 -12.31 12.66
CA VAL A 456 8.48 -11.43 13.59
C VAL A 456 8.08 -10.11 12.93
N GLU A 457 8.97 -9.49 12.13
CA GLU A 457 8.66 -8.25 11.42
C GLU A 457 7.55 -8.47 10.39
N ARG A 458 7.64 -9.57 9.63
CA ARG A 458 6.60 -9.97 8.66
C ARG A 458 5.26 -10.22 9.35
N TYR A 459 5.26 -10.98 10.44
CA TYR A 459 4.07 -11.25 11.24
C TYR A 459 3.40 -9.96 11.72
N LEU A 460 4.15 -9.06 12.36
CA LEU A 460 3.61 -7.79 12.86
C LEU A 460 3.13 -6.87 11.73
N ALA A 461 3.77 -6.90 10.56
CA ALA A 461 3.32 -6.16 9.39
C ALA A 461 1.97 -6.69 8.87
N LEU A 462 1.81 -8.02 8.77
CA LEU A 462 0.53 -8.64 8.38
C LEU A 462 -0.59 -8.22 9.33
N LEU A 463 -0.36 -8.28 10.64
CA LEU A 463 -1.37 -7.88 11.63
C LEU A 463 -1.79 -6.43 11.49
N ARG A 464 -0.83 -5.52 11.31
CA ARG A 464 -1.10 -4.09 11.15
C ARG A 464 -1.99 -3.82 9.94
N VAL A 465 -1.75 -4.51 8.82
CA VAL A 465 -2.56 -4.37 7.61
C VAL A 465 -3.93 -5.04 7.81
N ALA A 466 -3.99 -6.23 8.40
CA ALA A 466 -5.23 -6.93 8.70
C ALA A 466 -6.15 -6.10 9.61
N ASP A 467 -5.63 -5.49 10.67
CA ASP A 467 -6.36 -4.60 11.57
C ASP A 467 -6.98 -3.40 10.84
N GLN A 468 -6.21 -2.74 9.96
CA GLN A 468 -6.68 -1.60 9.18
C GLN A 468 -7.81 -1.96 8.21
N LEU A 469 -7.80 -3.19 7.70
CA LEU A 469 -8.78 -3.72 6.77
C LEU A 469 -10.01 -4.31 7.46
N TRP A 470 -9.96 -4.63 8.76
CA TRP A 470 -11.04 -5.35 9.46
C TRP A 470 -12.45 -4.77 9.26
N LEU A 471 -12.57 -3.44 9.22
CA LEU A 471 -13.86 -2.74 9.01
C LEU A 471 -14.12 -2.36 7.55
N LYS A 472 -13.10 -2.41 6.68
CA LYS A 472 -13.15 -1.91 5.29
C LYS A 472 -13.28 -3.05 4.27
N ASP A 473 -12.54 -4.12 4.49
CA ASP A 473 -12.52 -5.34 3.70
C ASP A 473 -12.27 -6.53 4.63
N ARG A 474 -13.37 -7.08 5.15
CA ARG A 474 -13.33 -8.14 6.15
C ARG A 474 -12.85 -9.48 5.58
N SER A 475 -12.99 -9.70 4.28
CA SER A 475 -12.51 -10.92 3.61
C SER A 475 -10.99 -10.91 3.50
N LEU A 476 -10.41 -9.83 2.97
CA LEU A 476 -8.95 -9.72 2.87
C LEU A 476 -8.29 -9.66 4.24
N SER A 477 -8.91 -8.96 5.20
CA SER A 477 -8.46 -8.96 6.59
C SER A 477 -8.39 -10.38 7.17
N TYR A 478 -9.40 -11.21 6.89
CA TYR A 478 -9.42 -12.61 7.32
C TYR A 478 -8.30 -13.45 6.69
N GLU A 479 -8.04 -13.30 5.38
CA GLU A 479 -6.92 -13.99 4.71
C GLU A 479 -5.56 -13.63 5.33
N LEU A 480 -5.33 -12.35 5.61
CA LEU A 480 -4.09 -11.88 6.25
C LEU A 480 -3.94 -12.40 7.68
N TYR A 481 -5.05 -12.50 8.43
CA TYR A 481 -5.03 -13.13 9.76
C TYR A 481 -4.74 -14.63 9.69
N GLN A 482 -5.25 -15.34 8.67
CA GLN A 482 -4.93 -16.74 8.45
C GLN A 482 -3.44 -16.94 8.11
N GLU A 483 -2.86 -16.08 7.26
CA GLU A 483 -1.43 -16.12 6.95
C GLU A 483 -0.59 -15.87 8.22
N ALA A 484 -0.93 -14.85 9.01
CA ALA A 484 -0.23 -14.55 10.26
C ALA A 484 -0.36 -15.68 11.28
N TYR A 485 -1.54 -16.30 11.38
CA TYR A 485 -1.80 -17.43 12.27
C TYR A 485 -0.88 -18.63 11.98
N VAL A 486 -0.58 -18.91 10.70
CA VAL A 486 0.32 -20.00 10.29
C VAL A 486 1.79 -19.70 10.61
N ILE A 487 2.21 -18.43 10.57
CA ILE A 487 3.59 -18.02 10.83
C ILE A 487 3.93 -18.12 12.32
N TYR A 488 2.96 -17.88 13.20
CA TYR A 488 3.20 -17.79 14.64
C TYR A 488 3.63 -19.12 15.27
N GLN A 489 4.70 -19.06 16.06
CA GLN A 489 5.09 -20.09 17.03
C GLN A 489 5.61 -19.40 18.30
N GLU A 490 6.08 -20.15 19.29
CA GLU A 490 6.72 -19.55 20.47
C GLU A 490 8.01 -18.81 20.05
N LEU A 491 8.20 -17.59 20.56
CA LEU A 491 9.34 -16.75 20.21
C LEU A 491 10.60 -17.18 20.98
N LEU A 492 11.60 -17.69 20.25
CA LEU A 492 12.92 -18.08 20.75
C LEU A 492 12.85 -18.91 22.06
N PRO A 493 12.16 -20.07 22.07
CA PRO A 493 11.98 -20.90 23.27
C PRO A 493 13.31 -21.37 23.87
N GLU A 494 14.35 -21.51 23.06
CA GLU A 494 15.69 -21.93 23.48
C GLU A 494 16.50 -20.83 24.21
N LEU A 495 16.00 -19.58 24.25
CA LEU A 495 16.67 -18.44 24.89
C LEU A 495 15.89 -17.87 26.09
N PRO A 496 15.52 -18.67 27.11
CA PRO A 496 14.70 -18.20 28.24
C PRO A 496 15.46 -17.25 29.19
N TYR A 497 16.76 -17.13 29.02
CA TYR A 497 17.64 -16.39 29.93
C TYR A 497 17.83 -14.91 29.60
N PHE A 498 17.28 -14.44 28.47
CA PHE A 498 17.27 -13.01 28.15
C PHE A 498 15.96 -12.42 28.67
N SER A 499 16.02 -11.84 29.87
CA SER A 499 14.81 -11.40 30.59
C SER A 499 13.98 -10.35 29.84
N TRP A 500 14.62 -9.55 28.97
CA TRP A 500 13.89 -8.57 28.15
C TRP A 500 13.06 -9.24 27.03
N LEU A 501 13.38 -10.49 26.64
CA LEU A 501 12.56 -11.23 25.67
C LEU A 501 11.20 -11.64 26.26
N ASP A 502 11.06 -11.72 27.58
CA ASP A 502 9.78 -12.11 28.20
C ASP A 502 8.68 -11.09 27.87
N SER A 503 9.00 -9.80 27.91
CA SER A 503 8.09 -8.74 27.47
C SER A 503 7.73 -8.86 25.99
N MET A 504 8.67 -9.27 25.13
CA MET A 504 8.42 -9.46 23.71
C MET A 504 7.59 -10.72 23.42
N ARG A 505 7.87 -11.82 24.13
CA ARG A 505 7.08 -13.07 24.08
C ARG A 505 5.64 -12.80 24.48
N GLU A 506 5.43 -12.10 25.59
CA GLU A 506 4.09 -11.74 26.04
C GLU A 506 3.39 -10.83 25.02
N TYR A 507 4.09 -9.82 24.49
CA TYR A 507 3.56 -8.93 23.46
C TYR A 507 3.09 -9.69 22.20
N VAL A 508 3.91 -10.59 21.64
CA VAL A 508 3.52 -11.35 20.44
C VAL A 508 2.45 -12.40 20.75
N LEU A 509 2.42 -12.95 21.96
CA LEU A 509 1.39 -13.88 22.41
C LEU A 509 0.03 -13.18 22.61
N GLU A 510 0.00 -11.96 23.14
CA GLU A 510 -1.20 -11.11 23.16
C GLU A 510 -1.72 -10.83 21.74
N LYS A 511 -0.81 -10.50 20.81
CA LYS A 511 -1.17 -10.31 19.40
C LYS A 511 -1.77 -11.57 18.80
N GLN A 512 -1.16 -12.73 18.98
CA GLN A 512 -1.70 -13.99 18.48
C GLN A 512 -3.05 -14.34 19.09
N THR A 513 -3.21 -14.08 20.39
CA THR A 513 -4.50 -14.26 21.06
C THR A 513 -5.58 -13.41 20.39
N ALA A 514 -5.29 -12.16 20.05
CA ALA A 514 -6.20 -11.29 19.32
C ALA A 514 -6.51 -11.80 17.90
N VAL A 515 -5.52 -12.33 17.18
CA VAL A 515 -5.71 -12.98 15.86
C VAL A 515 -6.68 -14.14 15.96
N ILE A 516 -6.46 -15.06 16.90
CA ILE A 516 -7.32 -16.24 17.07
C ILE A 516 -8.75 -15.84 17.41
N ARG A 517 -8.94 -14.81 18.26
CA ARG A 517 -10.29 -14.26 18.54
C ARG A 517 -11.01 -13.79 17.28
N LYS A 518 -10.29 -13.11 16.39
CA LYS A 518 -10.84 -12.62 15.11
C LYS A 518 -11.16 -13.79 14.18
N LEU A 519 -10.30 -14.81 14.13
CA LEU A 519 -10.52 -16.02 13.35
C LEU A 519 -11.71 -16.85 13.87
N CYS A 520 -11.86 -17.02 15.19
CA CYS A 520 -13.03 -17.63 15.82
C CYS A 520 -14.31 -16.92 15.40
N LEU A 521 -14.36 -15.59 15.53
CA LEU A 521 -15.52 -14.79 15.16
C LEU A 521 -15.88 -14.94 13.67
N MET A 522 -14.88 -15.00 12.79
CA MET A 522 -15.12 -15.21 11.36
C MET A 522 -15.65 -16.62 11.07
N ALA A 523 -15.10 -17.65 11.71
CA ALA A 523 -15.58 -19.02 11.56
C ALA A 523 -17.02 -19.18 12.08
N GLU A 524 -17.33 -18.52 13.21
CA GLU A 524 -18.68 -18.44 13.76
C GLU A 524 -19.67 -17.78 12.78
N GLU A 525 -19.33 -16.62 12.23
CA GLU A 525 -20.15 -15.89 11.26
C GLU A 525 -20.40 -16.71 9.99
N GLN A 526 -19.40 -17.47 9.55
CA GLN A 526 -19.48 -18.38 8.39
C GLN A 526 -20.19 -19.71 8.72
N ARG A 527 -20.45 -19.98 10.01
CA ARG A 527 -20.98 -21.26 10.52
C ARG A 527 -20.08 -22.45 10.21
N ASP A 528 -18.78 -22.23 10.09
CA ASP A 528 -17.79 -23.31 10.00
C ASP A 528 -17.41 -23.78 11.40
N HIS A 529 -18.22 -24.70 11.93
CA HIS A 529 -18.05 -25.22 13.28
C HIS A 529 -16.71 -25.96 13.48
N ALA A 530 -16.11 -26.52 12.43
CA ALA A 530 -14.86 -27.27 12.53
C ALA A 530 -13.68 -26.32 12.71
N LEU A 531 -13.63 -25.26 11.90
CA LEU A 531 -12.62 -24.21 12.05
C LEU A 531 -12.80 -23.45 13.37
N GLU A 532 -14.04 -23.14 13.75
CA GLU A 532 -14.33 -22.47 15.02
C GLU A 532 -13.84 -23.29 16.23
N GLU A 533 -14.11 -24.61 16.25
CA GLU A 533 -13.63 -25.50 17.31
C GLU A 533 -12.10 -25.55 17.34
N THR A 534 -11.45 -25.61 16.17
CA THR A 534 -9.98 -25.58 16.04
C THR A 534 -9.38 -24.32 16.64
N TYR A 535 -9.94 -23.15 16.31
CA TYR A 535 -9.46 -21.87 16.83
C TYR A 535 -9.71 -21.72 18.33
N CYS A 536 -10.86 -22.19 18.85
CA CYS A 536 -11.12 -22.19 20.29
C CYS A 536 -10.12 -23.07 21.06
N GLN A 537 -9.80 -24.25 20.54
CA GLN A 537 -8.83 -25.16 21.15
C GLN A 537 -7.42 -24.54 21.16
N GLU A 538 -7.00 -23.90 20.06
CA GLU A 538 -5.73 -23.18 20.02
C GLU A 538 -5.70 -21.97 20.95
N TRP A 539 -6.82 -21.24 21.09
CA TRP A 539 -6.93 -20.16 22.06
C TRP A 539 -6.70 -20.68 23.48
N LEU A 540 -7.36 -21.78 23.86
CA LEU A 540 -7.18 -22.42 25.16
C LEU A 540 -5.76 -22.96 25.38
N ARG A 541 -5.09 -23.42 24.32
CA ARG A 541 -3.69 -23.87 24.40
C ARG A 541 -2.76 -22.71 24.71
N LEU A 542 -2.96 -21.55 24.08
CA LEU A 542 -2.13 -20.36 24.28
C LEU A 542 -2.45 -19.63 25.58
N ARG A 543 -3.73 -19.55 25.95
CA ARG A 543 -4.25 -18.80 27.11
C ARG A 543 -5.22 -19.67 27.93
N PRO A 544 -4.70 -20.69 28.63
CA PRO A 544 -5.52 -21.62 29.43
C PRO A 544 -6.24 -20.95 30.61
N ASP A 545 -5.86 -19.72 30.95
CA ASP A 545 -6.38 -18.88 32.02
C ASP A 545 -7.48 -17.91 31.55
N GLN A 546 -7.68 -17.72 30.25
CA GLN A 546 -8.72 -16.83 29.71
C GLN A 546 -10.08 -17.52 29.66
N GLU A 547 -11.02 -17.07 30.50
CA GLU A 547 -12.37 -17.62 30.59
C GLU A 547 -13.14 -17.49 29.26
N GLU A 548 -12.91 -16.41 28.52
CA GLU A 548 -13.59 -16.12 27.25
C GLU A 548 -13.41 -17.24 26.22
N ALA A 549 -12.24 -17.89 26.20
CA ALA A 549 -11.97 -19.01 25.31
C ALA A 549 -12.85 -20.24 25.66
N TYR A 550 -13.04 -20.52 26.96
CA TYR A 550 -13.94 -21.59 27.41
C TYR A 550 -15.40 -21.25 27.11
N GLN A 551 -15.81 -19.99 27.30
CA GLN A 551 -17.17 -19.54 26.98
C GLN A 551 -17.49 -19.76 25.49
N GLN A 552 -16.58 -19.37 24.60
CA GLN A 552 -16.75 -19.55 23.15
C GLN A 552 -16.87 -21.03 22.77
N LEU A 553 -15.99 -21.89 23.31
CA LEU A 553 -16.07 -23.33 23.06
C LEU A 553 -17.37 -23.95 23.58
N ILE A 554 -17.82 -23.57 24.78
CA ILE A 554 -19.08 -24.05 25.36
C ILE A 554 -20.27 -23.60 24.50
N GLN A 555 -20.30 -22.33 24.05
CA GLN A 555 -21.35 -21.82 23.16
C GLN A 555 -21.40 -22.61 21.86
N LEU A 556 -20.26 -22.86 21.24
CA LEU A 556 -20.15 -23.70 20.04
C LEU A 556 -20.70 -25.11 20.28
N LEU A 557 -20.27 -25.79 21.34
CA LEU A 557 -20.71 -27.15 21.67
C LEU A 557 -22.23 -27.21 21.93
N ILE A 558 -22.79 -26.21 22.61
CA ILE A 558 -24.24 -26.09 22.81
C ILE A 558 -24.97 -25.91 21.48
N ARG A 559 -24.48 -25.06 20.58
CA ARG A 559 -25.06 -24.90 19.22
C ARG A 559 -25.02 -26.20 18.42
N MET A 560 -23.96 -26.99 18.59
CA MET A 560 -23.80 -28.32 17.99
C MET A 560 -24.57 -29.43 18.75
N LYS A 561 -25.29 -29.10 19.82
CA LYS A 561 -26.02 -30.04 20.69
C LYS A 561 -25.13 -31.07 21.40
N ARG A 562 -23.83 -30.78 21.57
CA ARG A 562 -22.84 -31.59 22.29
C ARG A 562 -22.81 -31.24 23.79
N HIS A 563 -23.97 -31.35 24.45
CA HIS A 563 -24.16 -30.86 25.83
C HIS A 563 -23.25 -31.53 26.87
N VAL A 564 -22.98 -32.84 26.74
CA VAL A 564 -22.09 -33.58 27.66
C VAL A 564 -20.66 -33.05 27.56
N GLU A 565 -20.19 -32.75 26.35
CA GLU A 565 -18.85 -32.21 26.14
C GLU A 565 -18.74 -30.78 26.67
N ALA A 566 -19.79 -29.96 26.47
CA ALA A 566 -19.85 -28.61 27.05
C ALA A 566 -19.76 -28.62 28.59
N ALA A 567 -20.47 -29.54 29.25
CA ALA A 567 -20.38 -29.72 30.70
C ALA A 567 -18.97 -30.15 31.14
N ASN A 568 -18.35 -31.07 30.41
CA ASN A 568 -16.98 -31.53 30.70
C ASN A 568 -15.95 -30.40 30.55
N VAL A 569 -16.09 -29.52 29.56
CA VAL A 569 -15.21 -28.35 29.37
C VAL A 569 -15.35 -27.39 30.55
N TYR A 570 -16.58 -27.10 30.98
CA TYR A 570 -16.82 -26.26 32.16
C TYR A 570 -16.25 -26.86 33.44
N GLU A 571 -16.47 -28.16 33.71
CA GLU A 571 -15.97 -28.76 34.96
C GLU A 571 -14.44 -28.74 35.00
N LYS A 572 -13.77 -29.02 33.87
CA LYS A 572 -12.31 -28.88 33.76
C LYS A 572 -11.86 -27.46 34.08
N PHE A 573 -12.55 -26.45 33.56
CA PHE A 573 -12.25 -25.05 33.86
C PHE A 573 -12.50 -24.71 35.33
N ALA A 574 -13.62 -25.16 35.90
CA ALA A 574 -13.98 -24.91 37.30
C ALA A 574 -12.97 -25.53 38.28
N VAL A 575 -12.49 -26.74 37.99
CA VAL A 575 -11.41 -27.38 38.75
C VAL A 575 -10.12 -26.55 38.67
N ARG A 576 -9.74 -26.05 37.48
CA ARG A 576 -8.58 -25.16 37.31
C ARG A 576 -8.73 -23.84 38.07
N CYS A 577 -9.88 -23.17 37.98
CA CYS A 577 -10.14 -21.94 38.74
C CYS A 577 -9.93 -22.15 40.25
N ARG A 578 -10.50 -23.22 40.81
CA ARG A 578 -10.39 -23.53 42.24
C ARG A 578 -8.97 -23.91 42.66
N ASN A 579 -8.30 -24.77 41.87
CA ASN A 579 -7.02 -25.37 42.26
C ASN A 579 -5.80 -24.52 41.90
N GLU A 580 -5.82 -23.84 40.75
CA GLU A 580 -4.66 -23.12 40.21
C GLU A 580 -4.78 -21.60 40.41
N LEU A 581 -5.99 -21.04 40.31
CA LEU A 581 -6.21 -19.59 40.36
C LEU A 581 -6.81 -19.10 41.69
N GLY A 582 -7.33 -20.00 42.53
CA GLY A 582 -8.04 -19.67 43.77
C GLY A 582 -9.33 -18.87 43.55
N THR A 583 -9.94 -18.99 42.37
CA THR A 583 -11.16 -18.29 41.97
C THR A 583 -12.29 -19.25 41.63
N GLU A 584 -13.47 -18.70 41.38
CA GLU A 584 -14.63 -19.44 40.88
C GLU A 584 -14.96 -18.96 39.46
N PRO A 585 -15.48 -19.82 38.56
CA PRO A 585 -15.94 -19.40 37.24
C PRO A 585 -16.99 -18.30 37.32
N SER A 586 -16.98 -17.39 36.34
CA SER A 586 -17.92 -16.27 36.34
C SER A 586 -19.39 -16.72 36.25
N GLU A 587 -20.29 -15.78 36.56
CA GLU A 587 -21.72 -16.02 36.41
C GLU A 587 -22.15 -16.16 34.94
N GLU A 588 -21.41 -15.58 34.00
CA GLU A 588 -21.70 -15.65 32.56
C GLU A 588 -21.56 -17.07 32.02
N ILE A 589 -20.42 -17.73 32.29
CA ILE A 589 -20.19 -19.12 31.85
C ILE A 589 -21.15 -20.10 32.55
N ARG A 590 -21.52 -19.84 33.81
CA ARG A 590 -22.55 -20.62 34.54
C ARG A 590 -23.95 -20.47 33.94
N ARG A 591 -24.29 -19.31 33.39
CA ARG A 591 -25.60 -19.08 32.73
C ARG A 591 -25.71 -19.82 31.40
N LEU A 592 -24.61 -19.95 30.65
CA LEU A 592 -24.59 -20.70 29.38
C LEU A 592 -25.04 -22.15 29.57
N LEU A 593 -24.66 -22.79 30.67
CA LEU A 593 -25.06 -24.17 30.99
C LEU A 593 -26.49 -24.28 31.54
N ARG A 594 -26.94 -23.30 32.33
CA ARG A 594 -28.34 -23.27 32.84
C ARG A 594 -29.38 -23.08 31.73
N GLY A 595 -29.06 -22.27 30.72
CA GLY A 595 -29.96 -22.03 29.58
C GLY A 595 -30.07 -23.20 28.59
N SER A 596 -29.22 -24.23 28.69
CA SER A 596 -29.15 -25.34 27.74
C SER A 596 -29.76 -26.66 28.26
N GLY A 597 -30.39 -26.66 29.45
CA GLY A 597 -31.10 -27.83 30.00
C GLY A 597 -30.20 -28.92 30.59
N VAL A 598 -28.96 -28.59 30.95
CA VAL A 598 -27.91 -29.56 31.34
C VAL A 598 -27.89 -29.86 32.86
N GLU A 599 -28.82 -29.33 33.66
CA GLU A 599 -28.88 -29.53 35.13
C GLU A 599 -29.15 -30.98 35.60
N HIS A 600 -29.32 -31.96 34.69
CA HIS A 600 -29.68 -33.34 35.04
C HIS A 600 -28.61 -34.41 34.79
N LEU A 601 -27.34 -34.04 34.62
CA LEU A 601 -26.25 -35.00 34.39
C LEU A 601 -25.20 -35.07 35.52
N SER A 602 -25.56 -34.64 36.74
CA SER A 602 -24.77 -34.86 37.97
C SER A 602 -24.99 -36.24 38.56
#